data_AF-A0A0Q6ZHN3-F1
#
_entry.id   AF-A0A0Q6ZHN3-F1
#
_cell.length_a   1.000
_cell.length_b   1.000
_cell.length_c   1.000
_cell.angle_alpha   90.00
_cell.angle_beta   90.00
_cell.angle_gamma   90.00
#
_symmetry.space_group_name_H-M   'P 1'
#
loop_
_entity.id
_entity.type
_entity.pdbx_description
1 polymer ?
#
loop_
_entity_poly.entity_id
_entity_poly.type
_entity_poly.pdbx_seq_one_letter_code
_entity_poly.pdbx_strand_id
1 'polypeptide(L)' 'MTQMKVEDIRAMSPDQMEDAVLNLKKERFNLRFQRATGQLENTSRLREARRDIARIKTVAAQKRAAETKK' A
#
# COMPACT_ATOMS: atom_id res chain seq x y z
N MET A 1 7.69 -8.58 9.28
CA MET A 1 8.54 -7.64 8.50
C MET A 1 7.72 -7.24 7.29
N THR A 2 7.57 -5.95 7.00
CA THR A 2 6.65 -5.50 5.95
C THR A 2 7.05 -6.01 4.57
N GLN A 3 6.08 -6.54 3.82
CA GLN A 3 6.29 -7.27 2.57
C GLN A 3 6.81 -6.39 1.42
N MET A 4 6.44 -5.10 1.35
CA MET A 4 6.94 -4.20 0.30
C MET A 4 8.16 -3.38 0.74
N LYS A 5 9.26 -3.50 0.01
CA LYS A 5 10.44 -2.63 0.16
C LYS A 5 10.24 -1.32 -0.60
N VAL A 6 10.86 -0.26 -0.09
CA VAL A 6 10.76 1.08 -0.69
C VAL A 6 11.43 1.13 -2.08
N GLU A 7 12.45 0.32 -2.29
CA GLU A 7 13.17 0.19 -3.57
C GLU A 7 12.24 -0.30 -4.68
N ASP A 8 11.50 -1.38 -4.41
CA ASP A 8 10.52 -1.96 -5.36
C ASP A 8 9.44 -0.94 -5.71
N ILE A 9 8.94 -0.20 -4.71
CA ILE A 9 7.94 0.86 -4.92
C ILE A 9 8.53 1.96 -5.82
N ARG A 10 9.78 2.38 -5.61
CA ARG A 10 10.41 3.42 -6.43
C ARG A 10 10.61 3.00 -7.89
N ALA A 11 10.85 1.71 -8.14
CA ALA A 11 10.98 1.16 -9.48
C ALA A 11 9.66 1.13 -10.27
N MET A 12 8.50 1.17 -9.59
CA MET A 12 7.19 1.17 -10.23
C MET A 12 6.88 2.48 -10.97
N SER A 13 6.16 2.37 -12.09
CA SER A 13 5.55 3.50 -12.80
C SER A 13 4.45 4.17 -11.94
N PRO A 14 4.15 5.48 -12.12
CA PRO A 14 3.03 6.14 -11.45
C PRO A 14 1.71 5.36 -11.55
N ASP A 15 1.38 4.83 -12.72
CA ASP A 15 0.14 4.07 -12.93
C ASP A 15 0.14 2.75 -12.13
N GLN A 16 1.27 2.05 -12.13
CA GLN A 16 1.45 0.81 -11.35
C GLN A 16 1.34 1.07 -9.84
N MET A 17 1.79 2.23 -9.36
CA MET A 17 1.62 2.63 -7.96
C MET A 17 0.15 2.84 -7.62
N GLU A 18 -0.63 3.47 -8.50
CA GLU A 18 -2.06 3.68 -8.28
C GLU A 18 -2.82 2.35 -8.28
N ASP A 19 -2.53 1.45 -9.22
CA ASP A 19 -3.09 0.10 -9.28
C ASP A 19 -2.74 -0.71 -8.02
N ALA A 20 -1.50 -0.66 -7.57
CA ALA A 20 -1.06 -1.32 -6.34
C ALA A 20 -1.81 -0.79 -5.12
N VAL A 21 -2.02 0.53 -5.02
CA VAL A 21 -2.85 1.13 -3.96
C VAL A 21 -4.30 0.63 -4.03
N LEU A 22 -4.85 0.49 -5.23
CA LEU A 22 -6.22 0.03 -5.44
C LEU A 22 -6.40 -1.42 -5.01
N ASN A 23 -5.44 -2.28 -5.36
CA ASN A 23 -5.39 -3.67 -4.94
C ASN A 23 -5.23 -3.81 -3.42
N LEU A 24 -4.31 -3.08 -2.81
CA LEU A 24 -4.13 -3.10 -1.35
C LEU A 24 -5.35 -2.55 -0.59
N LYS A 25 -6.10 -1.60 -1.16
CA LYS A 25 -7.36 -1.14 -0.58
C LYS A 25 -8.43 -2.24 -0.59
N LYS A 26 -8.54 -3.01 -1.68
CA LYS A 26 -9.44 -4.17 -1.77
C LYS A 26 -9.05 -5.25 -0.77
N GLU A 27 -7.77 -5.60 -0.70
CA GLU A 27 -7.25 -6.55 0.30
C GLU A 27 -7.59 -6.09 1.72
N ARG A 28 -7.32 -4.81 2.05
CA ARG A 28 -7.62 -4.25 3.36
C ARG A 28 -9.12 -4.26 3.67
N PHE A 29 -9.98 -4.04 2.67
CA PHE A 29 -11.43 -4.15 2.85
C PHE A 29 -11.84 -5.59 3.19
N ASN A 30 -11.32 -6.57 2.45
CA ASN A 30 -11.56 -7.99 2.72
C ASN A 30 -11.06 -8.40 4.10
N LEU A 31 -9.88 -7.92 4.54
CA LEU A 31 -9.36 -8.17 5.88
C LEU A 31 -10.23 -7.52 6.97
N ARG A 32 -10.82 -6.34 6.71
CA ARG A 32 -11.79 -5.73 7.64
C ARG A 32 -13.08 -6.54 7.71
N PHE A 33 -13.53 -7.08 6.58
CA PHE A 33 -14.70 -7.94 6.50
C PHE A 33 -14.47 -9.26 7.28
N GLN A 34 -13.36 -9.95 7.01
CA GLN A 34 -12.95 -11.15 7.75
C GLN A 34 -12.80 -10.89 9.25
N ARG A 35 -12.34 -9.69 9.64
CA ARG A 35 -12.28 -9.28 11.05
C ARG A 35 -13.68 -9.18 11.67
N ALA A 36 -14.64 -8.63 10.93
CA ALA A 36 -16.01 -8.48 11.40
C ALA A 36 -16.74 -9.83 11.50
N THR A 37 -16.43 -10.78 10.62
CA THR A 37 -16.97 -12.16 10.67
C THR A 37 -16.25 -13.08 11.65
N GLY A 38 -15.19 -12.60 12.31
CA GLY A 38 -14.42 -13.39 13.29
C GLY A 38 -13.49 -14.45 12.67
N GLN A 39 -13.33 -14.47 11.35
CA GLN A 39 -12.51 -15.45 10.62
C GLN A 39 -11.08 -14.93 10.33
N LEU A 40 -10.68 -13.81 10.93
CA LEU A 40 -9.38 -13.21 10.65
C LEU A 40 -8.27 -13.91 11.46
N GLU A 41 -7.55 -14.82 10.80
CA GLU A 41 -6.41 -15.52 11.40
C GLU A 41 -5.21 -14.60 11.64
N ASN A 42 -4.98 -13.60 10.76
CA ASN A 42 -3.81 -12.73 10.83
C ASN A 42 -4.18 -11.24 10.99
N THR A 43 -4.27 -10.80 12.24
CA THR A 43 -4.53 -9.39 12.61
C THR A 43 -3.38 -8.45 12.21
N SER A 44 -2.15 -8.96 12.11
CA SER A 44 -0.98 -8.17 11.77
C SER A 44 -1.01 -7.69 10.31
N ARG A 45 -1.61 -8.49 9.41
CA ARG A 45 -1.77 -8.16 8.00
C ARG A 45 -2.56 -6.87 7.77
N LEU A 46 -3.56 -6.59 8.62
CA LEU A 46 -4.33 -5.35 8.54
C LEU A 46 -3.45 -4.10 8.77
N ARG A 47 -2.48 -4.19 9.68
CA ARG A 47 -1.51 -3.13 9.97
C ARG A 47 -0.47 -3.02 8.85
N GLU A 48 -0.05 -4.15 8.28
CA GLU A 48 0.88 -4.19 7.16
C GLU A 48 0.27 -3.55 5.91
N ALA A 49 -0.93 -3.97 5.48
CA ALA A 49 -1.62 -3.38 4.35
C ALA A 49 -1.82 -1.86 4.50
N ARG A 50 -2.09 -1.36 5.72
CA ARG A 50 -2.16 0.08 6.01
C ARG A 50 -0.83 0.78 5.78
N ARG A 51 0.29 0.15 6.19
CA ARG A 51 1.64 0.70 6.06
C ARG A 51 2.10 0.69 4.60
N ASP A 52 1.80 -0.37 3.86
CA ASP A 52 2.18 -0.50 2.46
C ASP A 52 1.47 0.57 1.60
N ILE A 53 0.16 0.80 1.82
CA ILE A 53 -0.57 1.92 1.18
C ILE A 53 0.08 3.27 1.50
N ALA A 54 0.46 3.50 2.76
CA ALA A 54 1.09 4.75 3.17
C ALA A 54 2.43 4.97 2.46
N ARG A 55 3.27 3.94 2.37
CA ARG A 55 4.58 4.03 1.70
C ARG A 55 4.45 4.33 0.21
N ILE A 56 3.54 3.65 -0.50
CA ILE A 56 3.32 3.91 -1.93
C ILE A 56 2.89 5.37 -2.14
N LYS A 57 1.95 5.86 -1.33
CA LYS A 57 1.54 7.27 -1.38
C LYS A 57 2.68 8.24 -1.08
N THR A 58 3.54 7.93 -0.11
CA THR A 58 4.71 8.77 0.20
C THR A 58 5.68 8.82 -0.97
N VAL A 59 6.00 7.68 -1.59
CA VAL A 59 6.91 7.65 -2.75
C VAL A 59 6.29 8.37 -3.95
N ALA A 60 5.00 8.18 -4.21
CA ALA A 60 4.29 8.91 -5.26
C ALA A 60 4.33 10.43 -5.04
N ALA A 61 4.12 10.88 -3.80
CA ALA A 61 4.26 12.30 -3.44
C ALA A 61 5.69 12.82 -3.61
N GLN A 62 6.71 12.01 -3.25
CA GLN A 62 8.11 12.35 -3.47
C GLN A 62 8.44 12.51 -4.97
N LYS A 63 7.93 11.61 -5.83
CA LYS A 63 8.11 11.71 -7.29
C LYS A 63 7.48 13.00 -7.85
N ARG A 64 6.24 13.31 -7.48
CA ARG A 64 5.55 14.55 -7.89
C ARG A 64 6.28 15.82 -7.41
N ALA A 65 6.78 15.81 -6.17
CA ALA A 65 7.56 16.92 -5.62
C ALA A 65 8.92 17.10 -6.31
N ALA A 66 9.53 16.03 -6.83
CA ALA A 66 10.76 16.10 -7.61
C ALA A 66 10.51 16.62 -9.03
N GLU A 67 9.41 16.22 -9.67
CA GLU A 67 9.00 16.74 -11.00
C GLU A 67 8.70 18.24 -10.97
N THR A 68 8.03 18.72 -9.93
CA THR A 68 7.66 20.15 -9.79
C THR A 68 8.83 21.08 -9.43
N LYS A 69 9.97 20.53 -9.02
CA LYS A 69 11.19 21.30 -8.71
C LYS A 69 12.14 21.46 -9.90
N LYS A 70 11.77 20.89 -11.06
CA LYS A 70 12.55 20.93 -12.29
C LYS A 70 11.94 21.93 -13.27
#